data_AF-A0A5K0WNY0-F1
#
_entry.id   AF-A0A5K0WNY0-F1
#
_cell.length_a   1.000
_cell.length_b   1.000
_cell.length_c   1.000
_cell.angle_alpha   90.00
_cell.angle_beta   90.00
_cell.angle_gamma   90.00
#
_symmetry.space_group_name_H-M   'P 1'
#
loop_
_entity.id
_entity.type
_entity.pdbx_description
1 polymer ?
#
loop_
_entity_poly.entity_id
_entity_poly.type
_entity_poly.pdbx_seq_one_letter_code
_entity_poly.pdbx_strand_id
1 'polypeptide(L)'
;VAISRALNGIGLAIVTPAIQSLVADLTDESNRGTAFGWLQLTGNLGSILGGFLSVLIASTTIMGIPGWRVSFHLVALVSVIVGLLVRLFASDPRYSSVSSSGNATPRHSSTWLEVKALIQEAKRVIRIPSFQIIVAQGVTGSFPWSALSFAPMWLELMGFSHQDTALLMGIFVIASSLGGLFGGSMGDLLAKRLPNSGRIILSQISSGSAIPLAAILLLVLPDDPSSGFMHGLVLFVMGLCISWNAPATN
;
A
#
# COMPACT_ATOMS: atom_id res chain seq x y z
N VAL A 1 16.93 6.45 -19.39
CA VAL A 1 16.37 6.38 -18.00
C VAL A 1 14.95 6.90 -17.91
N ALA A 2 14.64 8.10 -18.42
CA ALA A 2 13.30 8.71 -18.33
C ALA A 2 12.16 7.84 -18.90
N ILE A 3 12.32 7.28 -20.11
CA ILE A 3 11.30 6.41 -20.73
C ILE A 3 11.01 5.17 -19.88
N SER A 4 12.04 4.52 -19.35
CA SER A 4 11.89 3.35 -18.48
C SER A 4 11.18 3.70 -17.16
N ARG A 5 11.47 4.86 -16.57
CA ARG A 5 10.77 5.36 -15.38
C ARG A 5 9.29 5.70 -15.68
N ALA A 6 9.02 6.28 -16.85
CA ALA A 6 7.65 6.56 -17.29
C ALA A 6 6.84 5.26 -17.46
N LEU A 7 7.41 4.25 -18.12
CA LEU A 7 6.78 2.93 -18.26
C LEU A 7 6.52 2.26 -16.92
N ASN A 8 7.47 2.35 -15.98
CA ASN A 8 7.29 1.82 -14.63
C ASN A 8 6.15 2.54 -13.87
N GLY A 9 6.07 3.87 -14.01
CA GLY A 9 4.96 4.66 -13.44
C GLY A 9 3.59 4.27 -14.00
N ILE A 10 3.49 4.07 -15.32
CA ILE A 10 2.26 3.58 -15.97
C ILE A 10 1.88 2.19 -15.41
N GLY A 11 2.85 1.29 -15.28
CA GLY A 11 2.63 -0.04 -14.70
C GLY A 11 2.07 0.04 -13.28
N LEU A 12 2.67 0.83 -12.40
CA LEU A 12 2.23 1.00 -11.01
C LEU A 12 0.83 1.62 -10.90
N ALA A 13 0.52 2.59 -11.78
CA ALA A 13 -0.78 3.24 -11.82
C ALA A 13 -1.92 2.31 -12.25
N ILE A 14 -1.62 1.29 -13.06
CA ILE A 14 -2.61 0.29 -13.50
C ILE A 14 -2.73 -0.85 -12.48
N VAL A 15 -1.60 -1.35 -11.99
CA VAL A 15 -1.56 -2.58 -11.16
C VAL A 15 -2.22 -2.37 -9.81
N THR A 16 -1.96 -1.24 -9.14
CA THR A 16 -2.46 -0.98 -7.78
C THR A 16 -4.00 -1.01 -7.70
N PRO A 17 -4.75 -0.21 -8.48
CA PRO A 17 -6.22 -0.26 -8.46
C PRO A 17 -6.78 -1.57 -9.02
N ALA A 18 -6.10 -2.22 -9.98
CA ALA A 18 -6.54 -3.50 -10.52
C ALA A 18 -6.51 -4.61 -9.47
N ILE A 19 -5.43 -4.70 -8.68
CA ILE A 19 -5.32 -5.68 -7.59
C ILE A 19 -6.37 -5.40 -6.50
N GLN A 20 -6.54 -4.13 -6.11
CA GLN A 20 -7.54 -3.76 -5.11
C GLN A 20 -8.97 -4.11 -5.56
N SER A 21 -9.32 -3.84 -6.82
CA SER A 21 -10.62 -4.23 -7.39
C SER A 21 -10.78 -5.75 -7.42
N LEU A 22 -9.76 -6.50 -7.85
CA LEU A 22 -9.84 -7.95 -7.93
C LEU A 22 -10.03 -8.58 -6.54
N VAL A 23 -9.31 -8.10 -5.53
CA VAL A 23 -9.46 -8.57 -4.15
C VAL A 23 -10.85 -8.21 -3.62
N ALA A 24 -11.37 -7.02 -3.90
CA ALA A 24 -12.72 -6.62 -3.49
C ALA A 24 -13.82 -7.47 -4.16
N ASP A 25 -13.63 -7.84 -5.43
CA ASP A 25 -14.58 -8.64 -6.21
C ASP A 25 -14.58 -10.14 -5.81
N LEU A 26 -13.44 -10.66 -5.34
CA LEU A 26 -13.28 -12.07 -4.93
C LEU A 26 -13.61 -12.33 -3.44
N THR A 27 -13.81 -11.28 -2.64
CA THR A 27 -13.97 -11.39 -1.19
C THR A 27 -15.37 -11.00 -0.74
N ASP A 28 -15.89 -11.76 0.23
CA ASP A 28 -17.18 -11.47 0.83
C ASP A 28 -17.08 -10.18 1.66
N GLU A 29 -18.18 -9.43 1.72
CA GLU A 29 -18.22 -8.17 2.49
C GLU A 29 -17.81 -8.37 3.97
N SER A 30 -18.10 -9.56 4.53
CA SER A 30 -17.82 -9.92 5.92
C SER A 30 -16.35 -10.23 6.26
N ASN A 31 -15.50 -10.46 5.25
CA ASN A 31 -14.07 -10.79 5.41
C ASN A 31 -13.15 -9.90 4.54
N ARG A 32 -13.72 -8.90 3.85
CA ARG A 32 -12.99 -7.98 2.97
C ARG A 32 -11.86 -7.26 3.69
N GLY A 33 -12.08 -6.79 4.93
CA GLY A 33 -11.03 -6.09 5.68
C GLY A 33 -9.81 -6.97 5.92
N THR A 34 -10.04 -8.23 6.30
CA THR A 34 -8.99 -9.24 6.51
C THR A 34 -8.22 -9.52 5.22
N ALA A 35 -8.90 -9.61 4.08
CA ALA A 35 -8.26 -9.83 2.79
C ALA A 35 -7.36 -8.65 2.37
N PHE A 36 -7.82 -7.41 2.55
CA PHE A 36 -6.98 -6.22 2.32
C PHE A 36 -5.83 -6.12 3.34
N GLY A 37 -6.02 -6.59 4.57
CA GLY A 37 -4.96 -6.70 5.57
C GLY A 37 -3.85 -7.66 5.13
N TRP A 38 -4.22 -8.83 4.59
CA TRP A 38 -3.27 -9.77 3.97
C TRP A 38 -2.58 -9.18 2.73
N LEU A 39 -3.32 -8.43 1.91
CA LEU A 39 -2.76 -7.75 0.75
C LEU A 39 -1.68 -6.74 1.18
N GLN A 40 -1.95 -5.94 2.21
CA GLN A 40 -0.98 -4.98 2.75
C GLN A 40 0.23 -5.68 3.37
N LEU A 41 0.03 -6.71 4.19
CA LEU A 41 1.11 -7.49 4.80
C LEU A 41 2.04 -8.08 3.73
N THR A 42 1.46 -8.71 2.70
CA THR A 42 2.22 -9.32 1.61
C THR A 42 2.98 -8.27 0.80
N GLY A 43 2.36 -7.12 0.52
CA GLY A 43 3.01 -6.00 -0.16
C GLY A 43 4.20 -5.45 0.62
N ASN A 44 4.04 -5.24 1.93
CA ASN A 44 5.14 -4.74 2.78
C ASN A 44 6.26 -5.78 2.94
N LEU A 45 5.94 -7.07 3.11
CA LEU A 45 6.93 -8.14 3.13
C LEU A 45 7.73 -8.19 1.82
N GLY A 46 7.04 -8.06 0.68
CA GLY A 46 7.67 -7.95 -0.64
C GLY A 46 8.61 -6.74 -0.73
N SER A 47 8.21 -5.59 -0.16
CA SER A 47 9.05 -4.39 -0.11
C SER A 47 10.31 -4.59 0.76
N ILE A 48 10.16 -5.19 1.96
CA ILE A 48 11.28 -5.49 2.86
C ILE A 48 12.27 -6.45 2.19
N LEU A 49 11.77 -7.60 1.69
CA LEU A 49 12.61 -8.62 1.05
C LEU A 49 13.26 -8.09 -0.23
N GLY A 50 12.51 -7.37 -1.05
CA GLY A 50 13.00 -6.77 -2.29
C GLY A 50 14.07 -5.71 -2.04
N GLY A 51 13.85 -4.83 -1.06
CA GLY A 51 14.82 -3.81 -0.65
C GLY A 51 16.09 -4.44 -0.10
N PHE A 52 15.96 -5.41 0.81
CA PHE A 52 17.09 -6.12 1.40
C PHE A 52 17.94 -6.85 0.35
N LEU A 53 17.30 -7.66 -0.52
CA LEU A 53 17.99 -8.35 -1.61
C LEU A 53 18.64 -7.36 -2.59
N SER A 54 17.96 -6.25 -2.89
CA SER A 54 18.50 -5.23 -3.78
C SER A 54 19.78 -4.60 -3.21
N VAL A 55 19.82 -4.27 -1.92
CA VAL A 55 21.00 -3.67 -1.27
C VAL A 55 22.15 -4.67 -1.23
N LEU A 56 21.89 -5.92 -0.82
CA LEU A 56 22.92 -6.96 -0.77
C LEU A 56 23.55 -7.19 -2.14
N ILE A 57 22.73 -7.39 -3.18
CA ILE A 57 23.23 -7.64 -4.53
C ILE A 57 23.94 -6.40 -5.07
N ALA A 58 23.40 -5.19 -4.88
CA ALA A 58 23.99 -3.95 -5.37
C ALA A 58 25.38 -3.64 -4.80
N SER A 59 25.65 -4.07 -3.56
CA SER A 59 26.95 -3.90 -2.90
C SER A 59 28.05 -4.84 -3.41
N THR A 60 27.69 -5.87 -4.19
CA THR A 60 28.62 -6.89 -4.69
C THR A 60 28.91 -6.73 -6.18
N THR A 61 30.07 -7.23 -6.62
CA THR A 61 30.39 -7.41 -8.04
C THR A 61 30.29 -8.90 -8.37
N ILE A 62 29.32 -9.25 -9.21
CA ILE A 62 29.08 -10.64 -9.60
C ILE A 62 29.63 -10.80 -11.02
N MET A 63 30.65 -11.64 -11.18
CA MET A 63 31.23 -11.98 -12.50
C MET A 63 31.63 -10.74 -13.33
N GLY A 64 32.18 -9.70 -12.70
CA GLY A 64 32.59 -8.46 -13.37
C GLY A 64 31.46 -7.51 -13.75
N ILE A 65 30.20 -7.86 -13.47
CA ILE A 65 29.03 -7.01 -13.67
C ILE A 65 28.72 -6.27 -12.34
N PRO A 66 28.49 -4.95 -12.38
CA PRO A 66 28.00 -4.21 -11.22
C PRO A 66 26.69 -4.80 -10.69
N GLY A 67 26.62 -5.14 -9.41
CA GLY A 67 25.49 -5.83 -8.80
C GLY A 67 24.13 -5.16 -9.02
N TRP A 68 24.08 -3.83 -9.08
CA TRP A 68 22.84 -3.09 -9.37
C TRP A 68 22.19 -3.49 -10.70
N ARG A 69 22.98 -3.88 -11.72
CA ARG A 69 22.44 -4.37 -13.00
C ARG A 69 21.81 -5.75 -12.83
N VAL A 70 22.42 -6.61 -12.02
CA VAL A 70 21.90 -7.94 -11.71
C VAL A 70 20.58 -7.81 -10.95
N SER A 71 20.46 -6.87 -10.01
CA SER A 71 19.20 -6.59 -9.31
C SER A 71 18.06 -6.24 -10.28
N PHE A 72 18.32 -5.42 -11.32
CA PHE A 72 17.29 -5.11 -12.32
C PHE A 72 16.87 -6.33 -13.16
N HIS A 73 17.81 -7.20 -13.52
CA HIS A 73 17.48 -8.43 -14.25
C HIS A 73 16.67 -9.40 -13.38
N LEU A 74 16.99 -9.50 -12.09
CA LEU A 74 16.23 -10.30 -11.13
C LEU A 74 14.79 -9.80 -11.00
N VAL A 75 14.60 -8.48 -10.83
CA VAL A 75 13.26 -7.87 -10.76
C VAL A 75 12.47 -8.12 -12.05
N ALA A 76 13.13 -8.01 -13.22
CA ALA A 76 12.50 -8.30 -14.51
C ALA A 76 12.05 -9.77 -14.60
N LEU A 77 12.91 -10.71 -14.19
CA LEU A 77 12.60 -12.14 -14.20
C LEU A 77 11.41 -12.46 -13.27
N VAL A 78 11.42 -11.96 -12.03
CA VAL A 78 10.31 -12.14 -11.09
C VAL A 78 9.02 -11.55 -11.66
N SER A 79 9.08 -10.38 -12.28
CA SER A 79 7.91 -9.75 -12.90
C SER A 79 7.32 -10.58 -14.04
N VAL A 80 8.15 -11.22 -14.87
CA VAL A 80 7.70 -12.13 -15.93
C VAL A 80 7.04 -13.37 -15.34
N ILE A 81 7.62 -13.95 -14.28
CA ILE A 81 7.04 -15.11 -13.58
C ILE A 81 5.66 -14.75 -13.00
N VAL A 82 5.55 -13.61 -12.28
CA VAL A 82 4.25 -13.15 -11.75
C VAL A 82 3.25 -12.92 -12.87
N GLY A 83 3.64 -12.28 -13.98
CA GLY A 83 2.77 -12.08 -15.13
C GLY A 83 2.27 -13.39 -15.74
N LEU A 84 3.14 -14.41 -15.82
CA LEU A 84 2.76 -15.75 -16.29
C LEU A 84 1.79 -16.43 -15.32
N LEU A 85 2.05 -16.36 -14.01
CA LEU A 85 1.16 -16.92 -12.99
C LEU A 85 -0.22 -16.27 -13.02
N VAL A 86 -0.29 -14.93 -13.13
CA VAL A 86 -1.56 -14.22 -13.29
C VAL A 86 -2.28 -14.68 -14.55
N ARG A 87 -1.57 -14.84 -15.67
CA ARG A 87 -2.18 -15.34 -16.93
C ARG A 87 -2.74 -16.76 -16.80
N LEU A 88 -2.10 -17.64 -16.02
CA LEU A 88 -2.51 -19.04 -15.88
C LEU A 88 -3.60 -19.25 -14.82
N PHE A 89 -3.56 -18.48 -13.73
CA PHE A 89 -4.39 -18.72 -12.54
C PHE A 89 -5.45 -17.64 -12.28
N ALA A 90 -5.27 -16.41 -12.75
CA ALA A 90 -6.26 -15.36 -12.50
C ALA A 90 -7.50 -15.60 -13.36
N SER A 91 -8.61 -15.90 -12.70
CA SER A 91 -9.93 -15.99 -13.33
C SER A 91 -10.74 -14.78 -12.92
N ASP A 92 -11.15 -13.95 -13.89
CA ASP A 92 -12.06 -12.83 -13.63
C ASP A 92 -13.49 -13.37 -13.47
N PRO A 93 -14.13 -13.25 -12.29
CA PRO A 93 -15.49 -13.72 -12.06
C PRO A 93 -16.53 -12.99 -12.93
N ARG A 94 -16.23 -11.80 -13.46
CA ARG A 94 -17.13 -11.06 -14.36
C ARG A 94 -17.08 -11.63 -15.78
N TYR A 95 -15.95 -12.18 -16.20
CA TYR A 95 -15.79 -12.78 -17.54
C TYR A 95 -16.67 -14.01 -17.74
N SER A 96 -16.82 -14.86 -16.71
CA SER A 96 -17.69 -16.04 -16.77
C SER A 96 -19.18 -15.65 -16.86
N SER A 97 -19.62 -14.63 -16.12
CA SER A 97 -21.02 -14.17 -16.14
C SER A 97 -21.49 -13.66 -17.53
N VAL A 98 -20.60 -12.99 -18.28
CA VAL A 98 -20.86 -12.52 -19.64
C VAL A 98 -20.90 -13.68 -20.64
N SER A 99 -20.09 -14.72 -20.45
CA SER A 99 -20.11 -15.91 -21.32
C SER A 99 -21.31 -16.83 -21.09
N SER A 100 -21.91 -16.82 -19.89
CA SER A 100 -23.10 -17.63 -19.55
C SER A 100 -24.43 -16.98 -19.95
N SER A 101 -24.47 -15.66 -20.15
CA SER A 101 -25.62 -14.97 -20.75
C SER A 101 -25.48 -14.96 -22.27
N GLY A 102 -26.05 -15.95 -22.95
CA GLY A 102 -26.00 -16.15 -24.42
C GLY A 102 -26.63 -15.06 -25.31
N ASN A 103 -26.76 -13.81 -24.83
CA ASN A 103 -27.35 -12.68 -25.54
C ASN A 103 -26.44 -11.43 -25.61
N ALA A 104 -25.17 -11.51 -25.21
CA ALA A 104 -24.23 -10.40 -25.43
C ALA A 104 -23.68 -10.48 -26.86
N THR A 105 -24.31 -9.74 -27.79
CA THR A 105 -23.66 -9.40 -29.06
C THR A 105 -22.28 -8.81 -28.76
N PRO A 106 -21.20 -9.16 -29.50
CA PRO A 106 -19.89 -8.58 -29.30
C PRO A 106 -20.00 -7.10 -29.68
N ARG A 107 -20.20 -6.25 -28.68
CA ARG A 107 -20.31 -4.81 -28.88
C ARG A 107 -18.92 -4.34 -29.22
N HIS A 108 -18.63 -4.32 -30.51
CA HIS A 108 -17.43 -3.72 -31.09
C HIS A 108 -17.56 -2.19 -30.95
N SER A 109 -17.62 -1.69 -29.71
CA SER A 109 -17.46 -0.27 -29.46
C SER A 109 -16.05 0.10 -29.91
N SER A 110 -15.95 1.13 -30.75
CA SER A 110 -14.67 1.80 -30.97
C SER A 110 -14.06 2.09 -29.60
N THR A 111 -12.79 1.76 -29.38
CA THR A 111 -12.07 2.04 -28.13
C THR A 111 -12.25 3.50 -27.68
N TRP A 112 -12.42 4.41 -28.64
CA TRP A 112 -12.74 5.81 -28.40
C TRP A 112 -14.10 6.05 -27.73
N LEU A 113 -15.13 5.28 -28.09
CA LEU A 113 -16.46 5.34 -27.44
C LEU A 113 -16.39 4.89 -25.99
N GLU A 114 -15.62 3.83 -25.69
CA GLU A 114 -15.39 3.35 -24.32
C GLU A 114 -14.62 4.38 -23.50
N VAL A 115 -13.53 4.93 -24.04
CA VAL A 115 -12.77 6.01 -23.39
C VAL A 115 -13.67 7.22 -23.14
N LYS A 116 -14.49 7.62 -24.11
CA LYS A 116 -15.43 8.74 -23.94
C LYS A 116 -16.46 8.46 -22.85
N ALA A 117 -16.99 7.24 -22.78
CA ALA A 117 -17.90 6.82 -21.73
C ALA A 117 -17.22 6.87 -20.34
N LEU A 118 -16.01 6.33 -20.21
CA LEU A 118 -15.23 6.38 -18.97
C LEU A 118 -14.95 7.82 -18.51
N ILE A 119 -14.59 8.72 -19.43
CA ILE A 119 -14.39 10.14 -19.13
C ILE A 119 -15.69 10.79 -18.64
N GLN A 120 -16.83 10.44 -19.26
CA GLN A 120 -18.12 10.98 -18.86
C GLN A 120 -18.53 10.50 -17.47
N GLU A 121 -18.31 9.22 -17.14
CA GLU A 121 -18.55 8.70 -15.79
C GLU A 121 -17.59 9.33 -14.77
N ALA A 122 -16.29 9.44 -15.08
CA ALA A 122 -15.33 10.12 -14.21
C ALA A 122 -15.75 11.57 -13.92
N LYS A 123 -16.22 12.31 -14.94
CA LYS A 123 -16.72 13.68 -14.77
C LYS A 123 -17.96 13.75 -13.88
N ARG A 124 -18.83 12.73 -13.91
CA ARG A 124 -19.98 12.64 -12.98
C ARG A 124 -19.50 12.41 -11.55
N VAL A 125 -18.57 11.47 -11.35
CA VAL A 125 -18.02 11.15 -10.02
C VAL A 125 -17.32 12.36 -9.39
N ILE A 126 -16.51 13.10 -10.17
CA ILE A 126 -15.81 14.31 -9.70
C ILE A 126 -16.77 15.43 -9.23
N ARG A 127 -18.01 15.45 -9.72
CA ARG A 127 -19.03 16.42 -9.31
C ARG A 127 -19.74 16.05 -8.01
N ILE A 128 -19.59 14.83 -7.51
CA ILE A 128 -20.23 14.39 -6.27
C ILE A 128 -19.54 15.07 -5.07
N PRO A 129 -20.26 15.83 -4.23
CA PRO A 129 -19.64 16.54 -3.09
C PRO A 129 -18.89 15.60 -2.14
N SER A 130 -19.45 14.42 -1.84
CA SER A 130 -18.81 13.41 -0.99
C SER A 130 -17.48 12.94 -1.58
N PHE A 131 -17.40 12.78 -2.90
CA PHE A 131 -16.16 12.39 -3.57
C PHE A 131 -15.10 13.51 -3.48
N GLN A 132 -15.50 14.77 -3.63
CA GLN A 132 -14.59 15.91 -3.46
C GLN A 132 -14.02 15.97 -2.04
N ILE A 133 -14.83 15.70 -1.02
CA ILE A 133 -14.39 15.65 0.38
C ILE A 133 -13.39 14.50 0.58
N ILE A 134 -13.67 13.30 0.04
CA ILE A 134 -12.76 12.16 0.12
C ILE A 134 -11.42 12.48 -0.58
N VAL A 135 -11.45 13.11 -1.75
CA VAL A 135 -10.23 13.53 -2.46
C VAL A 135 -9.45 14.56 -1.65
N ALA A 136 -10.11 15.59 -1.11
CA ALA A 136 -9.47 16.60 -0.28
C ALA A 136 -8.83 15.97 0.97
N GLN A 137 -9.55 15.07 1.64
CA GLN A 137 -9.03 14.33 2.79
C GLN A 137 -7.84 13.45 2.41
N GLY A 138 -7.88 12.77 1.26
CA GLY A 138 -6.77 11.96 0.75
C GLY A 138 -5.53 12.78 0.45
N VAL A 139 -5.68 13.98 -0.15
CA VAL A 139 -4.58 14.91 -0.41
C VAL A 139 -3.95 15.35 0.90
N THR A 140 -4.74 15.85 1.86
CA THR A 140 -4.21 16.26 3.18
C THR A 140 -3.60 15.08 3.94
N GLY A 141 -4.23 13.91 3.87
CA GLY A 141 -3.73 12.68 4.49
C GLY A 141 -2.44 12.13 3.88
N SER A 142 -2.07 12.57 2.68
CA SER A 142 -0.80 12.18 2.04
C SER A 142 0.42 12.96 2.57
N PHE A 143 0.21 14.11 3.21
CA PHE A 143 1.30 14.95 3.72
C PHE A 143 2.10 14.26 4.83
N PRO A 144 1.50 13.63 5.87
CA PRO A 144 2.26 12.91 6.89
C PRO A 144 3.10 11.77 6.32
N TRP A 145 2.56 11.01 5.37
CA TRP A 145 3.31 9.93 4.71
C TRP A 145 4.49 10.45 3.89
N SER A 146 4.29 11.58 3.20
CA SER A 146 5.37 12.25 2.47
C SER A 146 6.46 12.76 3.43
N ALA A 147 6.09 13.30 4.58
CA ALA A 147 7.04 13.72 5.61
C ALA A 147 7.80 12.53 6.22
N LEU A 148 7.11 11.41 6.51
CA LEU A 148 7.72 10.18 7.02
C LEU A 148 8.73 9.55 6.05
N SER A 149 8.66 9.85 4.76
CA SER A 149 9.70 9.41 3.81
C SER A 149 11.08 10.00 4.12
N PHE A 150 11.14 11.12 4.84
CA PHE A 150 12.37 11.74 5.33
C PHE A 150 12.78 11.27 6.74
N ALA A 151 12.00 10.38 7.38
CA ALA A 151 12.30 9.88 8.73
C ALA A 151 13.71 9.26 8.87
N PRO A 152 14.23 8.46 7.91
CA PRO A 152 15.59 7.94 8.01
C PRO A 152 16.65 9.05 8.06
N MET A 153 16.49 10.07 7.21
CA MET A 153 17.39 11.24 7.16
C MET A 153 17.33 12.04 8.45
N TRP A 154 16.13 12.23 9.01
CA TRP A 154 15.94 12.92 10.28
C TRP A 154 16.59 12.17 11.44
N LEU A 155 16.41 10.84 11.53
CA LEU A 155 17.06 10.00 12.55
C LEU A 155 18.60 10.10 12.45
N GLU A 156 19.17 10.02 11.26
CA GLU A 156 20.62 10.17 11.07
C GLU A 156 21.12 11.57 11.45
N LEU A 157 20.33 12.63 11.19
CA LEU A 157 20.69 14.00 11.57
C LEU A 157 20.69 14.20 13.10
N MET A 158 19.86 13.47 13.84
CA MET A 158 19.89 13.41 15.31
C MET A 158 21.09 12.63 15.87
N GLY A 159 21.90 12.00 15.00
CA GLY A 159 23.11 11.27 15.39
C GLY A 159 22.93 9.77 15.57
N PHE A 160 21.78 9.20 15.17
CA PHE A 160 21.63 7.75 15.10
C PHE A 160 22.58 7.16 14.06
N SER A 161 23.14 5.98 14.35
CA SER A 161 23.98 5.28 13.36
C SER A 161 23.11 4.77 12.20
N HIS A 162 23.73 4.51 11.05
CA HIS A 162 23.02 3.95 9.89
C HIS A 162 22.39 2.59 10.22
N GLN A 163 23.01 1.81 11.13
CA GLN A 163 22.49 0.54 11.61
C GLN A 163 21.25 0.75 12.49
N ASP A 164 21.29 1.69 13.41
CA ASP A 164 20.16 2.01 14.30
C ASP A 164 18.97 2.55 13.51
N THR A 165 19.21 3.49 12.58
CA THR A 165 18.19 4.02 11.68
C THR A 165 17.53 2.91 10.86
N ALA A 166 18.33 2.00 10.28
CA ALA A 166 17.80 0.87 9.52
C ALA A 166 16.95 -0.07 10.40
N LEU A 167 17.36 -0.32 11.64
CA LEU A 167 16.59 -1.12 12.60
C LEU A 167 15.28 -0.44 12.98
N LEU A 168 15.30 0.85 13.31
CA LEU A 168 14.12 1.63 13.67
C LEU A 168 13.08 1.67 12.54
N MET A 169 13.54 1.96 11.32
CA MET A 169 12.68 1.97 10.14
C MET A 169 12.17 0.57 9.80
N GLY A 170 13.00 -0.47 9.97
CA GLY A 170 12.58 -1.87 9.80
C GLY A 170 11.47 -2.26 10.77
N ILE A 171 11.61 -1.92 12.05
CA ILE A 171 10.60 -2.12 13.09
C ILE A 171 9.30 -1.40 12.72
N PHE A 172 9.38 -0.14 12.26
CA PHE A 172 8.21 0.63 11.81
C PHE A 172 7.45 -0.05 10.66
N VAL A 173 8.16 -0.56 9.65
CA VAL A 173 7.52 -1.24 8.52
C VAL A 173 6.91 -2.59 8.95
N ILE A 174 7.60 -3.36 9.79
CA ILE A 174 7.07 -4.62 10.33
C ILE A 174 5.80 -4.34 11.15
N ALA A 175 5.84 -3.35 12.03
CA ALA A 175 4.70 -2.91 12.81
C ALA A 175 3.52 -2.49 11.93
N SER A 176 3.78 -1.70 10.89
CA SER A 176 2.76 -1.27 9.92
C SER A 176 2.13 -2.44 9.16
N SER A 177 2.92 -3.48 8.90
CA SER A 177 2.45 -4.70 8.22
C SER A 177 1.53 -5.53 9.11
N LEU A 178 1.92 -5.71 10.36
CA LEU A 178 1.10 -6.40 11.36
C LEU A 178 -0.16 -5.60 11.68
N GLY A 179 -0.02 -4.28 11.82
CA GLY A 179 -1.12 -3.37 12.09
C GLY A 179 -2.16 -3.41 10.97
N GLY A 180 -1.75 -3.45 9.71
CA GLY A 180 -2.66 -3.62 8.58
C GLY A 180 -3.50 -4.91 8.67
N LEU A 181 -2.84 -6.04 8.98
CA LEU A 181 -3.54 -7.33 9.16
C LEU A 181 -4.53 -7.30 10.32
N PHE A 182 -4.11 -6.76 11.47
CA PHE A 182 -4.96 -6.62 12.65
C PHE A 182 -6.11 -5.64 12.41
N GLY A 183 -5.85 -4.49 11.81
CA GLY A 183 -6.83 -3.46 11.47
C GLY A 183 -7.91 -3.98 10.53
N GLY A 184 -7.53 -4.79 9.54
CA GLY A 184 -8.48 -5.46 8.64
C GLY A 184 -9.40 -6.43 9.38
N SER A 185 -8.82 -7.29 10.21
CA SER A 185 -9.57 -8.28 11.00
C SER A 185 -10.47 -7.63 12.05
N MET A 186 -9.98 -6.60 12.73
CA MET A 186 -10.75 -5.79 13.69
C MET A 186 -11.88 -5.04 12.98
N GLY A 187 -11.62 -4.50 11.79
CA GLY A 187 -12.61 -3.81 10.96
C GLY A 187 -13.78 -4.72 10.59
N ASP A 188 -13.48 -5.96 10.19
CA ASP A 188 -14.50 -6.98 9.88
C ASP A 188 -15.29 -7.41 11.13
N LEU A 189 -14.60 -7.64 12.26
CA LEU A 189 -15.25 -7.97 13.52
C LEU A 189 -16.20 -6.87 13.97
N LEU A 190 -15.76 -5.62 13.87
CA LEU A 190 -16.55 -4.46 14.30
C LEU A 190 -17.68 -4.15 13.32
N ALA A 191 -17.51 -4.41 12.03
CA ALA A 191 -18.60 -4.35 11.04
C ALA A 191 -19.70 -5.38 11.33
N LYS A 192 -19.35 -6.60 11.75
CA LYS A 192 -20.35 -7.62 12.15
C LYS A 192 -21.19 -7.16 13.35
N ARG A 193 -20.61 -6.40 14.27
CA ARG A 193 -21.32 -5.85 15.46
C ARG A 193 -22.06 -4.54 15.16
N LEU A 194 -21.46 -3.68 14.33
CA LEU A 194 -21.93 -2.34 13.98
C LEU A 194 -21.85 -2.17 12.44
N PRO A 195 -22.86 -2.64 11.68
CA PRO A 195 -22.80 -2.77 10.22
C PRO A 195 -22.36 -1.50 9.49
N ASN A 196 -22.88 -0.34 9.91
CA ASN A 196 -22.64 0.92 9.19
C ASN A 196 -21.53 1.79 9.81
N SER A 197 -21.08 1.47 11.02
CA SER A 197 -20.23 2.39 11.80
C SER A 197 -18.93 1.76 12.28
N GLY A 198 -18.84 0.42 12.38
CA GLY A 198 -17.68 -0.26 12.96
C GLY A 198 -16.37 0.07 12.24
N ARG A 199 -16.34 -0.08 10.91
CA ARG A 199 -15.17 0.25 10.08
C ARG A 199 -14.78 1.73 10.17
N ILE A 200 -15.77 2.63 10.19
CA ILE A 200 -15.56 4.08 10.29
C ILE A 200 -14.93 4.43 11.64
N ILE A 201 -15.48 3.92 12.75
CA ILE A 201 -14.97 4.16 14.09
C ILE A 201 -13.51 3.71 14.20
N LEU A 202 -13.18 2.53 13.67
CA LEU A 202 -11.81 2.01 13.70
C LEU A 202 -10.84 2.91 12.91
N SER A 203 -11.24 3.39 11.74
CA SER A 203 -10.44 4.32 10.92
C SER A 203 -10.26 5.69 11.59
N GLN A 204 -11.28 6.18 12.30
CA GLN A 204 -11.16 7.41 13.08
C GLN A 204 -10.23 7.24 14.30
N ILE A 205 -10.28 6.09 14.99
CA ILE A 205 -9.36 5.79 16.09
C ILE A 205 -7.92 5.75 15.59
N SER A 206 -7.66 5.05 14.48
CA SER A 206 -6.33 4.96 13.89
C SER A 206 -5.80 6.34 13.46
N SER A 207 -6.59 7.10 12.69
CA SER A 207 -6.21 8.47 12.28
C SER A 207 -6.03 9.42 13.47
N GLY A 208 -6.90 9.33 14.47
CA GLY A 208 -6.84 10.13 15.69
C GLY A 208 -5.62 9.79 16.55
N SER A 209 -5.20 8.53 16.59
CA SER A 209 -4.02 8.08 17.33
C SER A 209 -2.69 8.53 16.69
N ALA A 210 -2.69 8.83 15.38
CA ALA A 210 -1.51 9.30 14.69
C ALA A 210 -1.00 10.64 15.24
N ILE A 211 -1.91 11.55 15.63
CA ILE A 211 -1.58 12.88 16.14
C ILE A 211 -0.80 12.84 17.47
N PRO A 212 -1.30 12.21 18.55
CA PRO A 212 -0.57 12.13 19.81
C PRO A 212 0.72 11.30 19.68
N LEU A 213 0.73 10.24 18.86
CA LEU A 213 1.95 9.45 18.65
C LEU A 213 3.03 10.24 17.91
N ALA A 214 2.66 11.04 16.91
CA ALA A 214 3.58 11.97 16.25
C ALA A 214 4.07 13.06 17.20
N ALA A 215 3.20 13.59 18.07
CA ALA A 215 3.59 14.58 19.08
C ALA A 215 4.58 14.00 20.10
N ILE A 216 4.38 12.74 20.54
CA ILE A 216 5.33 12.06 21.41
C ILE A 216 6.67 11.86 20.70
N LEU A 217 6.64 11.41 19.44
CA LEU A 217 7.84 11.18 18.63
C LEU A 217 8.66 12.46 18.43
N LEU A 218 8.00 13.59 18.16
CA LEU A 218 8.68 14.82 17.73
C LEU A 218 8.91 15.85 18.85
N LEU A 219 8.13 15.82 19.93
CA LEU A 219 8.18 16.86 20.98
C LEU A 219 8.59 16.34 22.36
N VAL A 220 8.37 15.05 22.64
CA VAL A 220 8.60 14.48 23.99
C VAL A 220 9.91 13.72 24.06
N LEU A 221 10.27 13.02 22.99
CA LEU A 221 11.52 12.27 22.92
C LEU A 221 12.72 13.24 22.78
N PRO A 222 13.80 13.03 23.55
CA PRO A 222 15.00 13.82 23.40
C PRO A 222 15.71 13.50 22.08
N ASP A 223 16.28 14.51 21.44
CA ASP A 223 17.05 14.42 20.19
C ASP A 223 18.45 13.83 20.44
N ASP A 224 18.53 12.70 21.15
CA ASP A 224 19.78 12.03 21.52
C ASP A 224 19.74 10.53 21.15
N PRO A 225 20.83 9.97 20.60
CA PRO A 225 20.92 8.55 20.20
C PRO A 225 20.71 7.56 21.36
N SER A 226 20.91 8.00 22.60
CA SER A 226 20.72 7.20 23.82
C SER A 226 19.27 6.74 24.02
N SER A 227 18.31 7.40 23.34
CA SER A 227 16.88 7.13 23.42
C SER A 227 16.36 6.19 22.33
N GLY A 228 17.24 5.47 21.62
CA GLY A 228 16.87 4.60 20.48
C GLY A 228 15.80 3.56 20.80
N PHE A 229 15.79 2.98 22.00
CA PHE A 229 14.74 2.05 22.41
C PHE A 229 13.35 2.71 22.46
N MET A 230 13.27 3.92 22.99
CA MET A 230 12.00 4.65 23.11
C MET A 230 11.51 5.13 21.74
N HIS A 231 12.42 5.58 20.87
CA HIS A 231 12.11 5.86 19.46
C HIS A 231 11.56 4.61 18.75
N GLY A 232 12.20 3.45 18.95
CA GLY A 232 11.73 2.19 18.39
C GLY A 232 10.35 1.77 18.89
N LEU A 233 10.08 1.93 20.19
CA LEU A 233 8.78 1.64 20.78
C LEU A 233 7.68 2.55 20.21
N VAL A 234 7.94 3.86 20.14
CA VAL A 234 6.97 4.83 19.60
C VAL A 234 6.72 4.58 18.12
N LEU A 235 7.77 4.33 17.32
CA LEU A 235 7.65 3.96 15.91
C LEU A 235 6.90 2.63 15.73
N PHE A 236 7.12 1.65 16.60
CA PHE A 236 6.38 0.39 16.57
C PHE A 236 4.88 0.60 16.85
N VAL A 237 4.54 1.30 17.92
CA VAL A 237 3.14 1.59 18.28
C VAL A 237 2.48 2.45 17.19
N MET A 238 3.19 3.45 16.68
CA MET A 238 2.73 4.30 15.60
C MET A 238 2.47 3.49 14.33
N GLY A 239 3.42 2.66 13.88
CA GLY A 239 3.24 1.80 12.71
C GLY A 239 2.03 0.87 12.88
N LEU A 240 1.90 0.23 14.04
CA LEU A 240 0.73 -0.61 14.35
C LEU A 240 -0.58 0.17 14.23
N CYS A 241 -0.71 1.33 14.86
CA CYS A 241 -1.98 2.04 14.94
C CYS A 241 -2.37 2.75 13.64
N ILE A 242 -1.44 3.43 12.95
CA ILE A 242 -1.78 4.25 11.77
C ILE A 242 -2.13 3.43 10.53
N SER A 243 -1.72 2.15 10.51
CA SER A 243 -1.89 1.26 9.35
C SER A 243 -3.31 0.69 9.23
N TRP A 244 -4.17 0.83 10.24
CA TRP A 244 -5.51 0.22 10.24
C TRP A 244 -6.45 0.84 9.22
N ASN A 245 -6.22 2.10 8.82
CA ASN A 245 -7.12 2.82 7.92
C ASN A 245 -7.29 2.12 6.59
N ALA A 246 -6.17 1.73 5.95
CA ALA A 246 -6.18 1.22 4.59
C ALA A 246 -6.83 -0.17 4.42
N PRO A 247 -6.84 -1.05 5.45
CA PRO A 247 -7.61 -2.31 5.44
C PRO A 247 -8.97 -2.24 6.13
N ALA A 248 -9.27 -1.20 6.90
CA ALA A 248 -10.57 -1.06 7.55
C ALA A 248 -11.64 -0.41 6.64
N THR A 249 -11.26 0.45 5.70
CA THR A 249 -12.20 1.23 4.86
C THR A 249 -12.08 0.90 3.37
N ASN A 250 -12.34 -0.36 3.01
CA ASN A 250 -12.19 -0.93 1.66
C ASN A 250 -13.43 -1.69 1.21
#